data_AF-A0A5J4QLS7-F1
#
_entry.id   AF-A0A5J4QLS7-F1
#
_cell.length_a   1.000
_cell.length_b   1.000
_cell.length_c   1.000
_cell.angle_alpha   90.00
_cell.angle_beta   90.00
_cell.angle_gamma   90.00
#
_symmetry.space_group_name_H-M   'P 1'
#
loop_
_entity.id
_entity.type
_entity.pdbx_description
1 polymer ?
#
loop_
_entity_poly.entity_id
_entity_poly.type
_entity_poly.pdbx_seq_one_letter_code
_entity_poly.pdbx_strand_id
1 'polypeptide(L)'
;MASCANATKYKMCCDDLDLNSRYTTKDDPALKQFTPFVLTQEHWNKKISNYNTQDTNAGRDIKDNVNQADFEYFRDMIQRGQCWFCEVRFTNKNPPTLDRIDNSLGHSKNNVQLACSWCNVKRGNRDPYVTKGLIQLKRYYLAKGLPMPLTDEDTYHKLRPNIIGGLANAFHRYNVKDETHINKLKLEGQYIVSYDLDYVMTHVT
;
A
#
# COMPACT_ATOMS: atom_id res chain seq x y z
N MET A 1 2.66 1.23 -32.40
CA MET A 1 3.89 1.94 -31.98
C MET A 1 3.67 3.02 -30.92
N ALA A 2 2.48 3.63 -30.76
CA ALA A 2 2.23 4.64 -29.71
C ALA A 2 2.21 4.10 -28.25
N SER A 3 1.83 2.82 -28.05
CA SER A 3 1.81 2.18 -26.71
C SER A 3 3.20 2.15 -26.05
N CYS A 4 4.25 1.85 -26.81
CA CYS A 4 5.62 1.79 -26.30
C CYS A 4 6.17 3.18 -25.97
N ALA A 5 5.83 4.21 -26.75
CA ALA A 5 6.32 5.58 -26.54
C ALA A 5 5.86 6.17 -25.19
N ASN A 6 4.63 5.88 -24.76
CA ASN A 6 4.14 6.33 -23.46
C ASN A 6 4.86 5.61 -22.31
N ALA A 7 5.03 4.29 -22.41
CA ALA A 7 5.79 3.52 -21.41
C ALA A 7 7.24 4.03 -21.29
N THR A 8 7.89 4.36 -22.41
CA THR A 8 9.24 4.96 -22.41
C THR A 8 9.25 6.33 -21.72
N LYS A 9 8.27 7.20 -21.98
CA LYS A 9 8.17 8.51 -21.31
C LYS A 9 7.98 8.38 -19.80
N TYR A 10 7.09 7.49 -19.35
CA TYR A 10 6.89 7.24 -17.92
C TYR A 10 8.15 6.66 -17.28
N LYS A 11 8.83 5.72 -17.97
CA LYS A 11 10.10 5.17 -17.51
C LYS A 11 11.17 6.25 -17.36
N MET A 12 11.27 7.18 -18.31
CA MET A 12 12.21 8.30 -18.23
C MET A 12 11.85 9.30 -17.11
N CYS A 13 10.56 9.52 -16.84
CA CYS A 13 10.11 10.44 -15.79
C CYS A 13 10.30 9.88 -14.36
N CYS A 14 10.39 8.56 -14.25
CA CYS A 14 10.55 7.82 -12.98
C CYS A 14 11.86 7.03 -12.95
N ASP A 15 12.88 7.46 -13.69
CA ASP A 15 14.16 6.77 -13.80
C ASP A 15 14.95 6.75 -12.49
N ASP A 16 14.79 7.81 -11.68
CA ASP A 16 15.35 7.97 -10.33
C ASP A 16 14.37 7.52 -9.22
N LEU A 17 13.27 6.82 -9.56
CA LEU A 17 12.36 6.27 -8.55
C LEU A 17 13.07 5.19 -7.72
N ASP A 18 13.24 5.46 -6.43
CA ASP A 18 13.74 4.52 -5.44
C ASP A 18 12.60 4.14 -4.48
N LEU A 19 12.27 2.85 -4.47
CA LEU A 19 11.22 2.31 -3.61
C LEU A 19 11.57 2.38 -2.12
N ASN A 20 12.84 2.57 -1.75
CA ASN A 20 13.26 2.67 -0.35
C ASN A 20 13.53 4.13 0.07
N SER A 21 13.27 5.09 -0.81
CA SER A 21 13.44 6.52 -0.53
C SER A 21 12.27 7.11 0.24
N ARG A 22 12.58 8.04 1.16
CA ARG A 22 11.56 8.84 1.86
C ARG A 22 11.20 10.08 1.03
N TYR A 23 10.19 9.95 0.19
CA TYR A 23 9.60 11.10 -0.52
C TYR A 23 8.71 11.94 0.41
N THR A 24 9.00 13.24 0.50
CA THR A 24 8.29 14.19 1.36
C THR A 24 7.62 15.29 0.56
N THR A 25 6.49 15.80 1.05
CA THR A 25 5.85 17.01 0.53
C THR A 25 5.94 18.14 1.55
N LYS A 26 5.70 19.39 1.13
CA LYS A 26 5.66 20.56 2.04
C LYS A 26 4.64 20.41 3.18
N ASP A 27 3.63 19.56 2.97
CA ASP A 27 2.58 19.28 3.94
C ASP A 27 2.81 18.03 4.79
N ASP A 28 3.97 17.37 4.66
CA ASP A 28 4.30 16.20 5.48
C ASP A 28 4.30 16.58 6.98
N PRO A 29 3.37 16.01 7.79
CA PRO A 29 3.28 16.34 9.21
C PRO A 29 4.56 16.06 9.97
N ALA A 30 5.33 15.05 9.55
CA ALA A 30 6.60 14.67 10.17
C ALA A 30 7.76 15.63 9.82
N LEU A 31 7.58 16.54 8.87
CA LEU A 31 8.50 17.65 8.63
C LEU A 31 8.13 18.91 9.44
N LYS A 32 6.83 19.13 9.71
CA LYS A 32 6.36 20.29 10.48
C LYS A 32 6.64 20.12 11.98
N GLN A 33 6.31 18.96 12.54
CA GLN A 33 6.60 18.62 13.94
C GLN A 33 6.63 17.10 14.10
N PHE A 34 7.80 16.55 14.41
CA PHE A 34 7.97 15.11 14.61
C PHE A 34 7.83 14.73 16.09
N THR A 35 6.72 14.09 16.42
CA THR A 35 6.54 13.40 17.70
C THR A 35 6.46 11.90 17.41
N PRO A 36 7.49 11.11 17.79
CA PRO A 36 7.52 9.69 17.52
C PRO A 36 6.39 8.98 18.27
N PHE A 37 5.84 7.94 17.65
CA PHE A 37 4.90 7.06 18.33
C PHE A 37 5.61 6.30 19.46
N VAL A 38 5.02 6.27 20.65
CA VAL A 38 5.52 5.49 21.80
C VAL A 38 4.59 4.30 22.01
N LEU A 39 5.11 3.08 21.85
CA LEU A 39 4.35 1.87 22.12
C LEU A 39 4.22 1.66 23.63
N THR A 40 2.98 1.64 24.12
CA THR A 40 2.65 1.29 25.50
C THR A 40 2.27 -0.18 25.62
N GLN A 41 2.43 -0.77 26.81
CA GLN A 41 2.04 -2.16 27.07
C GLN A 41 0.55 -2.39 26.80
N GLU A 42 -0.31 -1.45 27.17
CA GLU A 42 -1.75 -1.52 26.93
C GLU A 42 -2.08 -1.56 25.43
N HIS A 43 -1.45 -0.68 24.65
CA HIS A 43 -1.60 -0.68 23.19
C HIS A 43 -1.15 -2.02 22.61
N TRP A 44 -0.01 -2.54 23.06
CA TRP A 44 0.54 -3.81 22.61
C TRP A 44 -0.40 -4.98 22.90
N ASN A 45 -0.92 -5.08 24.13
CA ASN A 45 -1.86 -6.12 24.51
C ASN A 45 -3.14 -6.09 23.66
N LYS A 46 -3.66 -4.89 23.36
CA LYS A 46 -4.79 -4.72 22.45
C LYS A 46 -4.46 -5.18 21.03
N LYS A 47 -3.26 -4.89 20.53
CA LYS A 47 -2.82 -5.33 19.20
C LYS A 47 -2.70 -6.83 19.10
N ILE A 48 -2.08 -7.50 20.07
CA ILE A 48 -1.99 -8.97 20.13
C ILE A 48 -3.37 -9.61 20.05
N SER A 49 -4.31 -9.14 20.88
CA SER A 49 -5.68 -9.66 20.87
C SER A 49 -6.34 -9.51 19.49
N ASN A 50 -6.20 -8.34 18.86
CA ASN A 50 -6.72 -8.10 17.52
C ASN A 50 -6.07 -8.99 16.45
N TYR A 51 -4.75 -9.24 16.53
CA TYR A 51 -4.04 -10.11 15.59
C TYR A 51 -4.47 -11.57 15.72
N ASN A 52 -4.56 -12.07 16.95
CA ASN A 52 -5.06 -13.42 17.23
C ASN A 52 -6.50 -13.60 16.75
N THR A 53 -7.37 -12.60 16.96
CA THR A 53 -8.75 -12.65 16.47
C THR A 53 -8.80 -12.72 14.94
N GLN A 54 -7.99 -11.90 14.26
CA GLN A 54 -7.92 -11.88 12.80
C GLN A 54 -7.39 -13.18 12.20
N ASP A 55 -6.40 -13.79 12.86
CA ASP A 55 -5.80 -15.04 12.39
C ASP A 55 -6.70 -16.24 12.65
N THR A 56 -7.32 -16.31 13.84
CA THR A 56 -8.33 -17.33 14.16
C THR A 56 -9.51 -17.26 13.19
N ASN A 57 -10.05 -16.07 12.92
CA ASN A 57 -11.19 -15.90 12.01
C ASN A 57 -10.85 -16.30 10.56
N ALA A 58 -9.58 -16.23 10.19
CA ALA A 58 -9.11 -16.63 8.87
C ALA A 58 -8.57 -18.07 8.83
N GLY A 59 -8.68 -18.83 9.93
CA GLY A 59 -8.22 -20.22 10.02
C GLY A 59 -6.70 -20.39 9.98
N ARG A 60 -5.92 -19.37 10.37
CA ARG A 60 -4.45 -19.43 10.41
C ARG A 60 -3.96 -20.01 11.74
N ASP A 61 -2.78 -20.61 11.74
CA ASP A 61 -2.12 -21.04 12.97
C ASP A 61 -1.71 -19.81 13.81
N ILE A 62 -1.99 -19.89 15.12
CA ILE A 62 -1.73 -18.83 16.10
C ILE A 62 -0.73 -19.24 17.18
N LYS A 63 -0.20 -20.47 17.15
CA LYS A 63 0.70 -20.99 18.19
C LYS A 63 1.94 -20.11 18.39
N ASP A 64 2.50 -19.64 17.29
CA ASP A 64 3.72 -18.83 17.26
C ASP A 64 3.44 -17.33 17.04
N ASN A 65 2.19 -16.89 17.23
CA ASN A 65 1.86 -15.48 17.10
C ASN A 65 2.62 -14.65 18.14
N VAL A 66 2.89 -13.39 17.77
CA VAL A 66 3.48 -12.40 18.67
C VAL A 66 2.68 -12.32 19.98
N ASN A 67 3.39 -12.23 21.09
CA ASN A 67 2.80 -12.28 22.42
C ASN A 67 3.32 -11.16 23.32
N GLN A 68 2.83 -11.14 24.57
CA GLN A 68 3.13 -10.05 25.51
C GLN A 68 4.63 -9.91 25.82
N ALA A 69 5.38 -11.03 25.80
CA ALA A 69 6.82 -11.04 26.05
C ALA A 69 7.62 -10.35 24.92
N ASP A 70 7.03 -10.18 23.74
CA ASP A 70 7.67 -9.53 22.60
C ASP A 70 7.59 -7.99 22.66
N PHE A 71 7.00 -7.43 23.72
CA PHE A 71 6.78 -5.99 23.86
C PHE A 71 8.05 -5.17 23.66
N GLU A 72 9.13 -5.52 24.36
CA GLU A 72 10.37 -4.71 24.32
C GLU A 72 11.02 -4.75 22.95
N TYR A 73 10.98 -5.91 22.29
CA TYR A 73 11.47 -6.11 20.93
C TYR A 73 10.74 -5.20 19.94
N PHE A 74 9.40 -5.22 19.93
CA PHE A 74 8.63 -4.39 19.02
C PHE A 74 8.65 -2.91 19.40
N ARG A 75 8.79 -2.56 20.68
CA ARG A 75 8.97 -1.17 21.12
C ARG A 75 10.23 -0.56 20.51
N ASP A 76 11.38 -1.22 20.63
CA ASP A 76 12.65 -0.71 20.07
C ASP A 76 12.61 -0.68 18.53
N MET A 77 12.08 -1.74 17.92
CA MET A 77 11.89 -1.82 16.47
C MET A 77 11.02 -0.67 15.94
N ILE A 78 9.90 -0.35 16.58
CA ILE A 78 9.00 0.73 16.17
C ILE A 78 9.64 2.11 16.37
N GLN A 79 10.36 2.31 17.47
CA GLN A 79 10.99 3.59 17.80
C GLN A 79 12.02 4.03 16.74
N ARG A 80 12.78 3.07 16.23
CA ARG A 80 13.82 3.29 15.21
C ARG A 80 13.32 3.05 13.78
N GLY A 81 12.23 2.31 13.64
CA GLY A 81 11.71 1.86 12.37
C GLY A 81 10.85 2.88 11.63
N GLN A 82 10.42 2.45 10.45
CA GLN A 82 9.52 3.15 9.56
C GLN A 82 8.62 2.16 8.83
N CYS A 83 7.57 2.66 8.19
CA CYS A 83 6.69 1.83 7.38
C CYS A 83 7.43 1.29 6.15
N TRP A 84 7.44 -0.03 5.97
CA TRP A 84 8.08 -0.69 4.82
C TRP A 84 7.51 -0.24 3.46
N PHE A 85 6.25 0.20 3.41
CA PHE A 85 5.61 0.59 2.16
C PHE A 85 5.85 2.05 1.76
N CYS A 86 5.92 2.96 2.72
CA CYS A 86 5.96 4.40 2.45
C CYS A 86 7.18 5.12 3.02
N GLU A 87 8.04 4.40 3.75
CA GLU A 87 9.28 4.90 4.36
C GLU A 87 9.06 6.06 5.34
N VAL A 88 7.83 6.25 5.83
CA VAL A 88 7.49 7.25 6.84
C VAL A 88 7.64 6.66 8.24
N ARG A 89 8.36 7.37 9.11
CA ARG A 89 8.49 7.06 10.53
C ARG A 89 7.15 7.16 11.26
N PHE A 90 6.98 6.37 12.31
CA PHE A 90 5.71 6.29 13.01
C PHE A 90 5.48 7.47 13.95
N THR A 91 4.25 7.98 13.93
CA THR A 91 3.75 9.06 14.80
C THR A 91 2.36 8.69 15.30
N ASN A 92 1.80 9.46 16.24
CA ASN A 92 0.43 9.23 16.70
C ASN A 92 -0.62 9.40 15.59
N LYS A 93 -0.31 10.17 14.54
CA LYS A 93 -1.16 10.33 13.33
C LYS A 93 -0.92 9.24 12.28
N ASN A 94 0.22 8.56 12.35
CA ASN A 94 0.62 7.47 11.46
C ASN A 94 1.05 6.26 12.31
N PRO A 95 0.11 5.61 13.03
CA PRO A 95 0.46 4.59 14.00
C PRO A 95 0.98 3.32 13.31
N PRO A 96 1.93 2.61 13.94
CA PRO A 96 2.47 1.37 13.42
C PRO A 96 1.46 0.23 13.54
N THR A 97 1.63 -0.74 12.64
CA THR A 97 0.97 -2.03 12.62
C THR A 97 1.98 -3.08 12.16
N LEU A 98 1.71 -4.34 12.49
CA LEU A 98 2.37 -5.50 11.92
C LEU A 98 1.57 -5.93 10.68
N ASP A 99 2.19 -5.81 9.51
CA ASP A 99 1.71 -6.36 8.25
C ASP A 99 2.33 -7.75 8.06
N ARG A 100 1.53 -8.72 7.59
CA ARG A 100 2.02 -10.07 7.34
C ARG A 100 2.84 -10.10 6.06
N ILE A 101 4.00 -10.74 6.11
CA ILE A 101 4.84 -10.99 4.92
C ILE A 101 4.11 -11.99 4.01
N ASP A 102 3.67 -13.11 4.58
CA ASP A 102 2.78 -14.08 3.96
C ASP A 102 1.39 -14.03 4.63
N ASN A 103 0.37 -13.68 3.84
CA ASN A 103 -1.02 -13.58 4.30
C ASN A 103 -1.68 -14.94 4.57
N SER A 104 -1.06 -16.06 4.17
CA SER A 104 -1.50 -17.40 4.52
C SER A 104 -1.07 -17.83 5.93
N LEU A 105 -0.05 -17.18 6.50
CA LEU A 105 0.51 -17.48 7.82
C LEU A 105 0.06 -16.46 8.88
N GLY A 106 0.09 -16.85 10.16
CA GLY A 106 -0.24 -15.97 11.29
C GLY A 106 0.81 -14.88 11.54
N HIS A 107 0.53 -13.99 12.50
CA HIS A 107 1.44 -12.92 12.92
C HIS A 107 2.58 -13.44 13.81
N SER A 108 3.44 -14.31 13.31
CA SER A 108 4.68 -14.69 14.02
C SER A 108 5.76 -13.63 13.88
N LYS A 109 6.76 -13.62 14.77
CA LYS A 109 7.88 -12.65 14.73
C LYS A 109 8.64 -12.66 13.39
N ASN A 110 8.66 -13.80 12.69
CA ASN A 110 9.36 -13.96 11.42
C ASN A 110 8.46 -13.71 10.19
N ASN A 111 7.15 -13.59 10.38
CA ASN A 111 6.17 -13.36 9.31
C ASN A 111 5.57 -11.95 9.34
N VAL A 112 6.19 -11.00 10.05
CA VAL A 112 5.67 -9.63 10.16
C VAL A 112 6.70 -8.60 9.75
N GLN A 113 6.21 -7.52 9.16
CA GLN A 113 6.97 -6.31 8.86
C GLN A 113 6.21 -5.07 9.35
N LEU A 114 6.94 -4.00 9.62
CA LEU A 114 6.34 -2.74 10.07
C LEU A 114 5.61 -2.04 8.92
N ALA A 115 4.32 -1.74 9.11
CA ALA A 115 3.53 -0.96 8.18
C ALA A 115 2.68 0.06 8.94
N CYS A 116 2.45 1.24 8.38
CA CYS A 116 1.44 2.12 8.95
C CYS A 116 0.03 1.63 8.61
N SER A 117 -0.95 2.00 9.44
CA SER A 117 -2.34 1.58 9.27
C SER A 117 -2.88 1.78 7.84
N TRP A 118 -2.63 2.96 7.24
CA TRP A 118 -3.07 3.26 5.88
C TRP A 118 -2.43 2.35 4.83
N CYS A 119 -1.13 2.10 4.93
CA CYS A 119 -0.43 1.23 3.97
C CYS A 119 -0.88 -0.23 4.11
N ASN A 120 -1.05 -0.71 5.34
CA ASN A 120 -1.51 -2.08 5.62
C ASN A 120 -2.93 -2.31 5.07
N VAL A 121 -3.85 -1.35 5.28
CA VAL A 121 -5.19 -1.40 4.66
C VAL A 121 -5.10 -1.38 3.13
N LYS A 122 -4.23 -0.54 2.56
CA LYS A 122 -4.04 -0.48 1.10
C LYS A 122 -3.49 -1.80 0.54
N ARG A 123 -2.55 -2.41 1.27
CA ARG A 123 -1.94 -3.71 0.99
C ARG A 123 -2.98 -4.82 0.96
N GLY A 124 -3.77 -4.98 2.03
CA GLY A 124 -4.75 -6.05 2.17
C GLY A 124 -4.22 -7.41 1.67
N ASN A 125 -4.96 -8.06 0.77
CA ASN A 125 -4.58 -9.35 0.15
C ASN A 125 -4.03 -9.21 -1.30
N ARG A 126 -3.46 -8.06 -1.67
CA ARG A 126 -2.77 -7.84 -2.97
C ARG A 126 -1.36 -8.46 -3.00
N ASP A 127 -0.44 -7.96 -3.81
CA ASP A 127 1.00 -8.29 -3.74
C ASP A 127 1.76 -7.18 -2.98
N PRO A 128 2.72 -7.50 -2.09
CA PRO A 128 3.38 -6.49 -1.26
C PRO A 128 4.29 -5.56 -2.08
N TYR A 129 5.01 -6.10 -3.07
CA TYR A 129 5.94 -5.35 -3.88
C TYR A 129 5.21 -4.44 -4.86
N VAL A 130 4.14 -4.94 -5.49
CA VAL A 130 3.27 -4.11 -6.34
C VAL A 130 2.64 -2.99 -5.52
N THR A 131 2.17 -3.29 -4.29
CA THR A 131 1.59 -2.27 -3.41
C THR A 131 2.63 -1.22 -3.01
N LYS A 132 3.84 -1.63 -2.61
CA LYS A 132 4.95 -0.72 -2.30
C LYS A 132 5.28 0.16 -3.50
N GLY A 133 5.38 -0.42 -4.70
CA GLY A 133 5.60 0.30 -5.95
C GLY A 133 4.56 1.40 -6.19
N LEU A 134 3.26 1.09 -6.07
CA LEU A 134 2.19 2.06 -6.27
C LEU A 134 2.17 3.17 -5.21
N ILE A 135 2.46 2.84 -3.95
CA ILE A 135 2.52 3.81 -2.86
C ILE A 135 3.70 4.76 -3.07
N GLN A 136 4.89 4.23 -3.35
CA GLN A 136 6.09 5.03 -3.54
C GLN A 136 6.02 5.87 -4.82
N LEU A 137 5.47 5.34 -5.91
CA LEU A 137 5.22 6.12 -7.13
C LEU A 137 4.29 7.31 -6.86
N LYS A 138 3.21 7.11 -6.09
CA LYS A 138 2.31 8.20 -5.70
C LYS A 138 3.05 9.27 -4.90
N ARG A 139 3.88 8.86 -3.92
CA ARG A 139 4.66 9.81 -3.10
C ARG A 139 5.73 10.54 -3.91
N TYR A 140 6.40 9.83 -4.82
CA TYR A 140 7.38 10.39 -5.75
C TYR A 140 6.75 11.49 -6.62
N TYR A 141 5.59 11.22 -7.24
CA TYR A 141 4.87 12.22 -8.03
C TYR A 141 4.48 13.44 -7.22
N LEU A 142 3.95 13.24 -6.01
CA LEU A 142 3.62 14.35 -5.12
C LEU A 142 4.85 15.18 -4.72
N ALA A 143 6.00 14.54 -4.45
CA ALA A 143 7.22 15.21 -4.06
C ALA A 143 7.85 16.02 -5.23
N LYS A 144 7.76 15.50 -6.46
CA LYS A 144 8.29 16.16 -7.68
C LYS A 144 7.30 17.14 -8.33
N GLY A 145 6.05 17.22 -7.84
CA GLY A 145 5.00 18.04 -8.43
C GLY A 145 4.51 17.53 -9.79
N LEU A 146 4.63 16.21 -10.03
CA LEU A 146 4.23 15.58 -11.28
C LEU A 146 2.71 15.31 -11.30
N PRO A 147 2.06 15.40 -12.48
CA PRO A 147 0.65 15.07 -12.61
C PRO A 147 0.43 13.58 -12.30
N MET A 148 -0.45 13.30 -11.33
CA MET A 148 -0.83 11.93 -10.97
C MET A 148 -1.91 11.37 -11.90
N PRO A 149 -2.05 10.03 -12.02
CA PRO A 149 -3.24 9.42 -12.56
C PRO A 149 -4.48 9.92 -11.78
N LEU A 150 -5.55 10.25 -12.50
CA LEU A 150 -6.80 10.68 -11.89
C LEU A 150 -7.38 9.53 -11.05
N THR A 151 -7.42 9.71 -9.73
CA THR A 151 -7.98 8.72 -8.79
C THR A 151 -9.33 9.13 -8.22
N ASP A 152 -9.82 10.30 -8.62
CA ASP A 152 -11.08 10.89 -8.16
C ASP A 152 -12.05 10.97 -9.33
N GLU A 153 -13.24 10.42 -9.16
CA GLU A 153 -14.25 10.24 -10.21
C GLU A 153 -14.82 11.57 -10.69
N ASP A 154 -15.13 12.48 -9.75
CA ASP A 154 -15.61 13.82 -10.07
C ASP A 154 -14.57 14.62 -10.87
N THR A 155 -13.31 14.53 -10.46
CA THR A 155 -12.18 15.17 -11.15
C THR A 155 -11.97 14.53 -12.53
N TYR A 156 -12.14 13.21 -12.64
CA TYR A 156 -12.09 12.51 -13.91
C TYR A 156 -13.18 13.02 -14.87
N HIS A 157 -14.44 13.08 -14.44
CA HIS A 157 -15.54 13.56 -15.28
C HIS A 157 -15.43 15.04 -15.67
N LYS A 158 -14.84 15.88 -14.82
CA LYS A 158 -14.58 17.29 -15.16
C LYS A 158 -13.48 17.45 -16.22
N LEU A 159 -12.45 16.62 -16.16
CA LEU A 159 -11.32 16.71 -17.09
C LEU A 159 -11.58 15.95 -18.40
N ARG A 160 -12.36 14.87 -18.36
CA ARG A 160 -12.64 13.96 -19.48
C ARG A 160 -13.12 14.65 -20.77
N PRO A 161 -14.05 15.64 -20.74
CA PRO A 161 -14.53 16.32 -21.96
C PRO A 161 -13.41 17.03 -22.73
N ASN A 162 -12.34 17.43 -22.02
CA ASN A 162 -11.25 18.20 -22.58
C ASN A 162 -10.03 17.33 -22.96
N ILE A 163 -10.07 16.01 -22.70
CA ILE A 163 -9.01 15.07 -23.07
C ILE A 163 -9.35 14.46 -24.44
N ILE A 164 -8.63 14.89 -25.48
CA ILE A 164 -8.76 14.37 -26.86
C ILE A 164 -7.43 13.69 -27.24
N GLY A 165 -7.47 12.44 -27.72
CA GLY A 165 -6.30 11.71 -28.23
C GLY A 165 -5.85 10.49 -27.40
N GLY A 166 -4.68 9.94 -27.71
CA GLY A 166 -4.22 8.62 -27.22
C GLY A 166 -4.04 8.46 -25.70
N LEU A 167 -4.04 9.55 -24.93
CA LEU A 167 -4.12 9.52 -23.46
C LEU A 167 -5.46 8.96 -22.96
N ALA A 168 -6.54 9.07 -23.75
CA ALA A 168 -7.88 8.62 -23.40
C ALA A 168 -7.97 7.08 -23.24
N ASN A 169 -7.24 6.31 -24.07
CA ASN A 169 -7.29 4.84 -24.06
C ASN A 169 -6.80 4.19 -22.76
N ALA A 170 -5.98 4.87 -21.95
CA ALA A 170 -5.52 4.35 -20.66
C ALA A 170 -6.59 4.47 -19.55
N PHE A 171 -7.58 5.36 -19.73
CA PHE A 171 -8.62 5.65 -18.74
C PHE A 171 -10.01 5.06 -19.09
N HIS A 172 -10.09 4.16 -20.08
CA HIS A 172 -11.35 3.55 -20.55
C HIS A 172 -11.57 2.13 -20.00
N ARG A 173 -11.36 1.91 -18.69
CA ARG A 173 -11.89 0.71 -18.05
C ARG A 173 -13.28 1.03 -17.51
N TYR A 174 -14.29 0.76 -18.33
CA TYR A 174 -15.68 0.73 -17.90
C TYR A 174 -15.95 -0.65 -17.32
N ASN A 175 -16.41 -0.68 -16.07
CA ASN A 175 -16.65 -1.90 -15.33
C ASN A 175 -18.13 -2.26 -15.45
N VAL A 176 -18.42 -3.36 -16.15
CA VAL A 176 -19.79 -3.85 -16.35
C VAL A 176 -20.17 -4.78 -15.21
N LYS A 177 -21.32 -4.49 -14.58
CA LYS A 177 -21.89 -5.29 -13.50
C LYS A 177 -22.13 -6.73 -13.98
N ASP A 178 -21.78 -7.70 -13.13
CA ASP A 178 -21.93 -9.14 -13.33
C ASP A 178 -21.13 -9.74 -14.51
N GLU A 179 -20.40 -8.92 -15.27
CA GLU A 179 -19.56 -9.36 -16.40
C GLU A 179 -18.07 -9.12 -16.14
N THR A 180 -17.71 -7.98 -15.53
CA THR A 180 -16.30 -7.63 -15.33
C THR A 180 -15.76 -8.27 -14.06
N HIS A 181 -14.77 -9.14 -14.22
CA HIS A 181 -14.09 -9.78 -13.10
C HIS A 181 -13.24 -8.80 -12.30
N ILE A 182 -13.15 -9.04 -10.99
CA ILE A 182 -12.24 -8.32 -10.12
C ILE A 182 -10.82 -8.78 -10.44
N ASN A 183 -10.05 -7.85 -11.01
CA ASN A 183 -8.67 -8.10 -11.36
C ASN A 183 -7.70 -7.81 -10.20
N LYS A 184 -6.63 -8.61 -10.09
CA LYS A 184 -5.48 -8.35 -9.23
C LYS A 184 -4.18 -8.38 -10.02
N LEU A 185 -3.18 -7.72 -9.45
CA LEU A 185 -1.81 -7.71 -9.96
C LEU A 185 -0.91 -8.50 -8.99
N LYS A 186 0.02 -9.28 -9.54
CA LYS A 186 1.10 -9.93 -8.82
C LYS A 186 2.43 -9.76 -9.54
N LEU A 187 3.53 -9.83 -8.79
CA LEU A 187 4.87 -9.87 -9.36
C LEU A 187 5.26 -11.33 -9.64
N GLU A 188 5.63 -11.63 -10.88
CA GLU A 188 6.19 -12.93 -11.29
C GLU A 188 7.55 -12.72 -11.96
N GLY A 189 8.62 -13.06 -11.24
CA GLY A 189 9.98 -12.76 -11.68
C GLY A 189 10.19 -11.25 -11.82
N GLN A 190 10.39 -10.78 -13.05
CA GLN A 190 10.55 -9.35 -13.37
C GLN A 190 9.29 -8.71 -13.97
N TYR A 191 8.17 -9.44 -14.03
CA TYR A 191 6.96 -9.00 -14.72
C TYR A 191 5.81 -8.77 -13.75
N ILE A 192 5.01 -7.73 -14.00
CA ILE A 192 3.72 -7.54 -13.32
C ILE A 192 2.66 -8.26 -14.16
N VAL A 193 2.04 -9.28 -13.57
CA VAL A 193 1.00 -10.08 -14.21
C VAL A 193 -0.36 -9.69 -13.65
N SER A 194 -1.30 -9.45 -14.56
CA SER A 194 -2.71 -9.18 -14.29
C SER A 194 -3.50 -10.48 -14.37
N TYR A 195 -4.28 -10.80 -13.34
CA TYR A 195 -5.09 -12.01 -13.29
C TYR A 195 -6.46 -11.74 -12.65
N ASP A 196 -7.46 -12.45 -13.14
CA ASP A 196 -8.83 -12.30 -12.68
C ASP A 196 -9.11 -13.23 -11.50
N LEU A 197 -9.93 -12.74 -10.56
CA LEU A 197 -10.51 -13.56 -9.51
C LEU A 197 -11.86 -14.12 -9.97
N ASP A 198 -12.32 -15.17 -9.30
CA ASP A 198 -13.65 -15.76 -9.52
C ASP A 198 -14.80 -14.80 -9.12
N TYR A 199 -14.48 -13.64 -8.54
CA TYR A 199 -15.45 -12.62 -8.16
C TYR A 199 -15.70 -11.63 -9.30
N VAL A 200 -16.98 -11.36 -9.58
CA VAL A 200 -17.42 -10.35 -10.55
C VAL A 200 -17.88 -9.07 -9.82
N MET A 201 -17.74 -7.92 -10.48
CA MET A 201 -18.22 -6.66 -9.92
C MET A 201 -19.73 -6.61 -9.89
N THR A 202 -20.29 -6.31 -8.72
CA THR A 202 -21.75 -6.26 -8.51
C THR A 202 -22.34 -4.87 -8.73
N HIS A 203 -21.51 -3.87 -8.97
CA HIS A 203 -21.89 -2.47 -9.18
C HIS A 203 -21.04 -1.88 -10.31
N VAL A 204 -21.65 -1.01 -11.13
CA VAL A 204 -20.94 -0.23 -12.14
C VAL A 204 -20.12 0.84 -11.39
N THR A 205 -18.84 0.95 -11.73
CA THR A 205 -17.93 2.02 -11.26
C THR A 205 -17.26 2.68 -12.44
#